data_AF-A0A9P3E4L2-F1
#
_entry.id   AF-A0A9P3E4L2-F1
#
_cell.length_a   1.000
_cell.length_b   1.000
_cell.length_c   1.000
_cell.angle_alpha   90.00
_cell.angle_beta   90.00
_cell.angle_gamma   90.00
#
_symmetry.space_group_name_H-M   'P 1'
#
loop_
_entity.id
_entity.type
_entity.pdbx_description
1 polymer ?
#
loop_
_entity_poly.entity_id
_entity_poly.type
_entity_poly.pdbx_seq_one_letter_code
_entity_poly.pdbx_strand_id
1 'polypeptide(L)' 'MTIHAVWVINKAGGLVFSRSYSDTLPALPLNTILILAGTLHGVHAITSRLTPGAGSGGMEAFEAEGFAAA' A
#
# COMPACT_ATOMS: atom_id res chain seq x y z
N MET A 1 11.22 -5.30 -12.69
CA MET A 1 10.13 -5.10 -11.72
C MET A 1 8.84 -4.94 -12.48
N THR A 2 7.83 -5.74 -12.16
CA THR A 2 6.50 -5.69 -12.77
C THR A 2 5.55 -4.95 -11.83
N ILE A 3 4.73 -4.04 -12.36
CA ILE A 3 3.70 -3.35 -11.57
C ILE A 3 2.41 -4.16 -11.71
N HIS A 4 1.91 -4.72 -10.59
CA HIS A 4 0.68 -5.52 -10.59
C HIS A 4 -0.58 -4.69 -10.39
N ALA A 5 -0.49 -3.60 -9.64
CA ALA A 5 -1.61 -2.69 -9.40
C ALA A 5 -1.12 -1.29 -9.01
N VAL A 6 -1.98 -0.29 -9.22
CA VAL A 6 -1.80 1.08 -8.72
C VAL A 6 -3.03 1.48 -7.92
N TRP A 7 -2.81 1.92 -6.68
CA TRP A 7 -3.83 2.43 -5.79
C TRP A 7 -3.53 3.87 -5.41
N VAL A 8 -4.57 4.70 -5.32
CA VAL A 8 -4.47 6.04 -4.74
C VAL A 8 -5.31 6.06 -3.47
N ILE A 9 -4.67 6.43 -2.36
CA ILE A 9 -5.27 6.50 -1.03
C ILE A 9 -5.30 7.97 -0.63
N ASN A 10 -6.46 8.45 -0.17
CA ASN A 10 -6.62 9.84 0.26
C ASN A 10 -6.04 10.09 1.66
N LYS A 11 -6.06 11.35 2.09
CA LYS A 11 -5.54 11.77 3.41
C LYS A 11 -6.21 11.09 4.61
N ALA A 12 -7.45 10.64 4.46
CA ALA A 12 -8.19 9.94 5.52
C ALA A 12 -7.95 8.42 5.52
N GLY A 13 -7.08 7.90 4.64
CA GLY A 13 -6.82 6.47 4.50
C GLY A 13 -7.83 5.71 3.63
N GLY A 14 -8.75 6.41 2.95
CA GLY A 14 -9.71 5.80 2.04
C GLY A 14 -9.15 5.62 0.63
N LEU A 15 -9.46 4.49 0.00
CA LEU A 15 -9.13 4.21 -1.40
C LEU A 15 -9.98 5.09 -2.33
N VAL A 16 -9.34 5.87 -3.22
CA VAL A 16 -10.03 6.71 -4.22
C VAL A 16 -9.85 6.23 -5.65
N PHE A 17 -8.82 5.43 -5.91
CA PHE A 17 -8.57 4.82 -7.21
C PHE A 17 -7.90 3.47 -7.02
N SER A 18 -8.29 2.50 -7.84
CA SER A 18 -7.62 1.21 -7.94
C SER A 18 -7.64 0.72 -9.38
N ARG A 19 -6.48 0.28 -9.86
CA ARG A 19 -6.32 -0.38 -11.15
C ARG A 19 -5.37 -1.56 -11.04
N SER A 20 -5.83 -2.72 -11.47
CA SER A 20 -4.99 -3.90 -11.67
C SER A 20 -4.41 -3.89 -13.08
N TYR A 21 -3.17 -4.35 -13.20
CA TYR A 21 -2.46 -4.61 -14.45
C TYR A 21 -1.98 -6.06 -14.55
N SER A 22 -2.27 -6.87 -13.52
CA SER A 22 -1.82 -8.25 -13.45
C SER A 22 -2.83 -9.17 -14.11
N ASP A 23 -2.43 -9.82 -15.20
CA ASP A 23 -3.21 -10.88 -15.85
C ASP A 23 -2.93 -12.27 -15.24
N THR A 24 -1.84 -12.39 -14.48
CA THR A 24 -1.38 -13.65 -13.88
C THR A 24 -1.74 -13.82 -12.41
N LEU A 25 -2.16 -12.75 -11.72
CA LEU A 25 -2.51 -12.79 -10.31
C LEU A 25 -4.04 -12.69 -10.16
N PRO A 26 -4.64 -13.43 -9.21
CA PRO A 26 -6.06 -13.29 -8.91
C PRO A 26 -6.40 -11.84 -8.53
N ALA A 27 -7.52 -11.34 -9.05
CA ALA A 27 -8.03 -10.05 -8.63
C ALA A 27 -8.44 -10.08 -7.16
N LEU A 28 -7.99 -9.08 -6.39
CA LEU A 28 -8.42 -8.93 -5.01
C LEU A 28 -9.85 -8.34 -4.94
N PRO A 29 -10.73 -8.86 -4.07
CA PRO A 29 -12.02 -8.24 -3.83
C PRO A 29 -11.86 -6.77 -3.38
N LEU A 30 -12.79 -5.89 -3.78
CA LEU A 30 -12.72 -4.47 -3.45
C LEU A 30 -12.60 -4.20 -1.94
N ASN A 31 -13.34 -4.95 -1.11
CA ASN A 31 -13.27 -4.83 0.35
C ASN A 31 -11.86 -5.15 0.88
N THR A 32 -11.14 -6.11 0.30
CA THR A 32 -9.76 -6.40 0.66
C THR A 32 -8.85 -5.22 0.35
N ILE A 33 -9.01 -4.58 -0.81
CA ILE A 33 -8.23 -3.40 -1.19
C ILE A 33 -8.55 -2.20 -0.27
N LEU A 34 -9.82 -2.01 0.10
CA LEU A 34 -10.23 -0.98 1.07
C LEU A 34 -9.58 -1.18 2.44
N ILE A 35 -9.55 -2.42 2.94
CA ILE A 35 -8.86 -2.76 4.19
C ILE A 35 -7.37 -2.49 4.06
N LEU A 36 -6.73 -2.93 2.98
CA LEU A 36 -5.29 -2.68 2.75
C LEU A 36 -4.96 -1.19 2.66
N ALA A 37 -5.80 -0.37 2.04
CA ALA A 37 -5.62 1.08 1.99
C ALA A 37 -5.59 1.71 3.40
N GLY A 38 -6.53 1.33 4.26
CA GLY A 38 -6.56 1.77 5.66
C GLY A 38 -5.35 1.27 6.46
N THR A 39 -4.95 0.01 6.24
CA THR A 39 -3.77 -0.59 6.89
C THR A 39 -2.49 0.14 6.50
N LEU A 40 -2.24 0.34 5.20
CA LEU A 40 -1.04 1.05 4.72
C LEU A 40 -1.02 2.51 5.21
N HIS A 41 -2.17 3.18 5.25
CA HIS A 41 -2.29 4.51 5.85
C HIS A 41 -1.92 4.51 7.34
N GLY A 42 -2.43 3.54 8.11
CA GLY A 42 -2.08 3.37 9.52
C GLY A 42 -0.60 3.10 9.74
N VAL A 43 0.01 2.22 8.93
CA VAL A 43 1.45 1.93 8.99
C VAL A 43 2.28 3.17 8.64
N HIS A 44 1.89 3.93 7.62
CA HIS A 44 2.55 5.20 7.29
C HIS A 44 2.48 6.20 8.45
N ALA A 45 1.32 6.33 9.09
CA ALA A 45 1.15 7.19 10.26
C ALA A 45 2.01 6.74 11.47
N ILE A 46 2.06 5.44 11.76
CA ILE A 46 2.87 4.88 12.85
C ILE A 46 4.35 5.11 12.58
N THR A 47 4.83 4.74 11.40
CA THR A 47 6.25 4.86 11.02
C THR A 47 6.72 6.31 11.05
N SER A 48 5.89 7.27 10.62
CA SER A 48 6.21 8.71 10.72
C SER A 48 6.52 9.20 12.14
N ARG A 49 6.04 8.48 13.17
CA ARG A 49 6.30 8.78 14.59
C ARG A 49 7.47 7.98 15.17
N LEU A 50 7.88 6.91 14.49
CA LEU A 50 8.97 6.02 14.93
C LEU A 50 10.29 6.30 14.22
N THR A 51 10.29 7.15 13.18
CA THR A 51 11.48 7.50 12.41
C THR A 51 12.58 8.11 13.31
N PRO A 52 13.78 7.51 13.39
CA PRO A 52 14.88 8.06 14.15
C PRO A 52 15.44 9.35 13.52
N GLY A 53 15.67 10.39 14.32
CA GLY A 53 16.25 11.66 13.89
C GLY A 53 15.22 12.77 13.63
N ALA A 54 15.67 13.92 13.13
CA ALA A 54 14.82 15.10 12.91
C ALA A 54 14.01 15.05 11.59
N GLY A 55 13.81 13.87 11.01
CA GLY A 55 13.11 13.68 9.75
C GLY A 55 11.66 13.23 9.95
N SER A 56 10.70 13.99 9.45
CA SER A 56 9.30 13.57 9.36
C SER A 56 9.07 12.76 8.08
N GLY A 57 9.56 11.52 8.05
CA GLY A 57 9.30 10.57 6.96
C GLY A 57 8.42 9.43 7.44
N GLY A 58 7.25 9.21 6.81
CA GLY A 58 6.46 7.99 7.00
C GLY A 58 6.96 6.87 6.08
N MET A 59 6.25 5.74 6.07
CA MET A 59 6.55 4.59 5.20
C MET A 59 6.62 4.99 3.71
N GLU A 60 7.74 4.66 3.06
CA GLU A 60 7.98 4.86 1.62
C GLU A 60 7.99 3.55 0.82
N ALA A 61 8.39 2.45 1.46
CA ALA A 61 8.37 1.10 0.88
C ALA A 61 7.90 0.08 1.93
N PHE A 62 7.16 -0.93 1.48
CA PHE A 62 6.71 -2.06 2.28
C PHE A 62 6.89 -3.33 1.45
N GLU A 63 7.72 -4.24 1.94
CA GLU A 63 8.07 -5.49 1.24
C GLU A 63 7.67 -6.69 2.08
N ALA A 64 7.21 -7.74 1.41
CA ALA A 64 6.87 -9.01 2.02
C ALA A 64 7.35 -10.15 1.12
N GLU A 65 7.66 -11.29 1.74
CA GLU A 65 7.97 -12.51 0.99
C GLU A 65 6.79 -12.89 0.10
N GLY A 66 7.05 -13.17 -1.18
CA GLY A 66 6.02 -13.52 -2.17
C GLY A 66 5.36 -12.35 -2.91
N PHE A 67 5.79 -11.09 -2.70
CA PHE A 67 5.30 -9.94 -3.48
C PHE A 67 5.95 -9.80 -4.88
N ALA A 68 6.93 -10.63 -5.21
CA ALA A 68 7.39 -10.81 -6.60
C ALA A 68 6.49 -11.83 -7.28
N ALA A 69 5.81 -11.44 -8.35
CA ALA A 69 5.33 -12.44 -9.31
C ALA A 69 6.52 -13.31 -9.73
N ALA A 70 6.27 -14.62 -9.77
CA ALA A 70 7.20 -15.62 -10.26
C ALA A 70 7.82 -15.23 -11.60
#